data_AF-A0A974P4V0-F1
#
_entry.id   AF-A0A974P4V0-F1
#
_cell.length_a   1.000
_cell.length_b   1.000
_cell.length_c   1.000
_cell.angle_alpha   90.00
_cell.angle_beta   90.00
_cell.angle_gamma   90.00
#
_symmetry.space_group_name_H-M   'P 1'
#
loop_
_entity.id
_entity.type
_entity.pdbx_description
1 polymer ?
#
loop_
_entity_poly.entity_id
_entity_poly.type
_entity_poly.pdbx_seq_one_letter_code
_entity_poly.pdbx_strand_id
1 'polypeptide(L)'
;MRFYQQIAHTVDIRTPKPFVAEIDTETFDFTLLLEDMGPARGGNQLIGCSLADAETAMREAAALHGPAGRCDPGRCGVPQPPGHRRGGIAAMFGGIITAFRARYEDRLEPEYMAICQDFADHIGAFYEGPAAPRTLQHLDFRLDNMLFEPQAAAGRSRCWTGSL
;
A
#
# COMPACT_ATOMS: atom_id res chain seq x y z
N MET A 1 -9.04 8.33 -6.31
CA MET A 1 -10.39 8.50 -6.88
C MET A 1 -10.89 7.30 -7.67
N ARG A 2 -10.15 6.89 -8.72
CA ARG A 2 -10.50 5.73 -9.56
C ARG A 2 -10.72 4.44 -8.78
N PHE A 3 -10.02 4.27 -7.65
CA PHE A 3 -10.27 3.14 -6.74
C PHE A 3 -11.75 3.04 -6.35
N TYR A 4 -12.35 4.08 -5.76
CA TYR A 4 -13.76 4.07 -5.35
C TYR A 4 -14.73 3.99 -6.54
N GLN A 5 -14.38 4.57 -7.68
CA GLN A 5 -15.23 4.56 -8.88
C GLN A 5 -15.23 3.19 -9.60
N GLN A 6 -14.11 2.47 -9.62
CA GLN A 6 -13.89 1.37 -10.56
C GLN A 6 -13.38 0.07 -9.92
N ILE A 7 -12.79 0.12 -8.73
CA ILE A 7 -12.04 -1.00 -8.15
C ILE A 7 -12.65 -1.46 -6.82
N ALA A 8 -13.18 -0.57 -5.98
CA ALA A 8 -13.64 -0.92 -4.64
C ALA A 8 -14.71 -2.03 -4.63
N HIS A 9 -15.51 -2.15 -5.69
CA HIS A 9 -16.54 -3.19 -5.83
C HIS A 9 -16.02 -4.53 -6.39
N THR A 10 -14.73 -4.62 -6.74
CA THR A 10 -14.10 -5.85 -7.26
C THR A 10 -13.21 -6.54 -6.24
N VAL A 11 -13.07 -5.96 -5.05
CA VAL A 11 -12.26 -6.46 -3.93
C VAL A 11 -13.10 -6.65 -2.68
N ASP A 12 -12.64 -7.50 -1.77
CA ASP A 12 -13.40 -7.88 -0.57
C ASP A 12 -13.00 -7.09 0.69
N ILE A 13 -12.02 -6.18 0.56
CA ILE A 13 -11.53 -5.34 1.66
C ILE A 13 -12.63 -4.36 2.14
N ARG A 14 -12.69 -4.09 3.44
CA ARG A 14 -13.53 -3.01 3.97
C ARG A 14 -13.04 -1.65 3.45
N THR A 15 -13.93 -0.94 2.78
CA THR A 15 -13.73 0.45 2.34
C THR A 15 -14.89 1.33 2.82
N PRO A 16 -14.64 2.57 3.27
CA PRO A 16 -15.70 3.54 3.53
C PRO A 16 -16.57 3.70 2.30
N LYS A 17 -17.90 3.73 2.47
CA LYS A 17 -18.80 3.97 1.34
C LYS A 17 -18.55 5.38 0.78
N PRO A 18 -18.31 5.54 -0.54
CA PRO A 18 -18.23 6.86 -1.13
C PRO A 18 -19.63 7.47 -1.28
N PHE A 19 -19.80 8.72 -0.85
CA PHE A 19 -20.94 9.58 -1.19
C PHE A 19 -20.65 10.43 -2.43
N VAL A 20 -19.41 10.92 -2.55
CA VAL A 20 -18.91 11.64 -3.73
C VAL A 20 -17.52 11.11 -4.04
N ALA A 21 -17.27 10.86 -5.31
CA ALA A 21 -15.97 10.41 -5.80
C ALA A 21 -15.76 10.97 -7.21
N GLU A 22 -15.34 12.23 -7.32
CA GLU A 22 -15.20 12.96 -8.60
C GLU A 22 -13.81 13.56 -8.79
N ILE A 23 -13.31 13.53 -10.02
CA ILE A 23 -12.04 14.15 -10.43
C ILE A 23 -12.25 14.86 -11.76
N ASP A 24 -11.81 16.10 -11.83
CA ASP A 24 -11.64 16.82 -13.08
C ASP A 24 -10.30 16.36 -13.70
N THR A 25 -10.37 15.76 -14.88
CA THR A 25 -9.18 15.21 -15.55
C THR A 25 -8.33 16.26 -16.25
N GLU A 26 -8.82 17.49 -16.43
CA GLU A 26 -8.07 18.60 -17.02
C GLU A 26 -7.26 19.33 -15.96
N THR A 27 -7.89 19.61 -14.81
CA THR A 27 -7.27 20.37 -13.70
C THR A 27 -6.62 19.49 -12.64
N PHE A 28 -7.02 18.21 -12.56
CA PHE A 28 -6.70 17.27 -11.49
C PHE A 28 -7.30 17.62 -10.12
N ASP A 29 -8.21 18.59 -10.07
CA ASP A 29 -9.02 18.85 -8.88
C ASP A 29 -9.92 17.65 -8.60
N PHE A 30 -10.05 17.26 -7.34
CA PHE A 30 -10.88 16.12 -6.95
C PHE A 30 -11.64 16.38 -5.66
N THR A 31 -12.82 15.77 -5.55
CA THR A 31 -13.65 15.77 -4.35
C THR A 31 -13.99 14.35 -3.96
N LEU A 32 -13.59 13.95 -2.75
CA LEU A 32 -13.90 12.66 -2.15
C LEU A 32 -14.68 12.88 -0.85
N LEU A 33 -15.93 12.41 -0.81
CA LEU A 33 -16.75 12.39 0.39
C LEU A 33 -17.06 10.94 0.74
N LEU A 34 -16.74 10.52 1.96
CA LEU A 34 -16.83 9.13 2.41
C LEU A 34 -17.73 9.00 3.65
N GLU A 35 -18.22 7.78 3.86
CA GLU A 35 -18.82 7.30 5.09
C GLU A 35 -17.98 7.70 6.31
N ASP A 36 -18.64 8.20 7.35
CA ASP A 36 -18.00 8.38 8.64
C ASP A 36 -17.67 7.01 9.23
N MET A 37 -16.40 6.78 9.52
CA MET A 37 -15.91 5.53 10.08
C MET A 37 -15.94 5.53 11.61
N GLY A 38 -16.47 6.58 12.25
CA GLY A 38 -16.72 6.58 13.69
C GLY A 38 -17.61 5.41 14.11
N PRO A 39 -17.31 4.71 15.22
CA PRO A 39 -16.30 5.00 16.24
C PRO A 39 -14.95 4.25 16.04
N ALA A 40 -14.54 3.92 14.81
CA ALA A 40 -13.29 3.21 14.56
C ALA A 40 -12.05 3.99 15.05
N ARG A 41 -11.04 3.27 15.51
CA ARG A 41 -9.79 3.82 16.03
C ARG A 41 -8.66 3.70 15.01
N GLY A 42 -7.89 4.77 14.84
CA GLY A 42 -6.65 4.74 14.07
C GLY A 42 -5.59 3.82 14.70
N GLY A 43 -4.87 3.07 13.86
CA GLY A 43 -3.64 2.40 14.24
C GLY A 43 -2.53 3.40 14.56
N ASN A 44 -1.43 2.90 15.13
CA ASN A 44 -0.25 3.71 15.44
C ASN A 44 1.00 2.93 15.03
N GLN A 45 1.69 3.40 13.99
CA GLN A 45 2.87 2.71 13.48
C GLN A 45 4.06 2.72 14.48
N LEU A 46 4.18 3.76 15.31
CA LEU A 46 5.31 3.91 16.23
C LEU A 46 5.19 3.00 17.45
N ILE A 47 3.98 2.80 17.96
CA ILE A 47 3.71 1.97 19.14
C ILE A 47 3.40 0.52 18.72
N GLY A 48 2.89 0.33 17.51
CA GLY A 48 2.41 -0.97 17.03
C GLY A 48 0.93 -1.19 17.33
N CYS A 49 0.50 -2.44 17.24
CA CYS A 49 -0.89 -2.85 17.45
C CYS A 49 -0.98 -4.16 18.24
N SER A 50 -2.19 -4.52 18.66
CA SER A 50 -2.43 -5.81 19.32
C SER A 50 -2.33 -6.96 18.30
N LEU A 51 -2.18 -8.20 18.79
CA LEU A 51 -2.23 -9.38 17.92
C LEU A 51 -3.56 -9.47 17.15
N ALA A 52 -4.68 -9.14 17.80
CA ALA A 52 -6.00 -9.15 17.18
C ALA A 52 -6.13 -8.12 16.04
N ASP A 53 -5.54 -6.93 16.21
CA ASP A 53 -5.48 -5.91 15.15
C ASP A 53 -4.60 -6.38 14.00
N ALA A 54 -3.44 -6.98 14.29
CA ALA A 54 -2.56 -7.52 13.27
C ALA A 54 -3.23 -8.64 12.45
N GLU A 55 -3.94 -9.57 13.11
CA GLU A 55 -4.71 -10.61 12.43
C GLU A 55 -5.82 -10.01 11.55
N THR A 56 -6.49 -8.96 12.02
CA THR A 56 -7.50 -8.24 11.24
C THR A 56 -6.89 -7.59 10.01
N ALA A 57 -5.77 -6.88 10.17
CA ALA A 57 -5.05 -6.27 9.05
C ALA A 57 -4.61 -7.32 8.02
N MET A 58 -4.12 -8.48 8.45
CA MET A 58 -3.74 -9.55 7.52
C MET A 58 -4.92 -10.17 6.79
N ARG A 59 -6.10 -10.29 7.43
CA ARG A 59 -7.34 -10.73 6.74
C ARG A 59 -7.77 -9.73 5.69
N GLU A 60 -7.68 -8.44 5.97
CA GLU A 60 -8.02 -7.37 5.01
C GLU A 60 -7.01 -7.30 3.86
N ALA A 61 -5.72 -7.52 4.12
CA ALA A 61 -4.71 -7.68 3.08
C ALA A 61 -5.03 -8.87 2.16
N ALA A 62 -5.44 -10.00 2.74
CA ALA A 62 -5.88 -11.15 1.96
C ALA A 62 -7.17 -10.87 1.18
N ALA A 63 -8.10 -10.06 1.71
CA ALA A 63 -9.33 -9.64 1.04
C ALA A 63 -9.07 -8.66 -0.13
N LEU A 64 -8.01 -7.85 -0.02
CA LEU A 64 -7.52 -7.00 -1.11
C LEU A 64 -6.83 -7.82 -2.20
N HIS A 65 -5.94 -8.73 -1.80
CA HIS A 65 -5.08 -9.47 -2.73
C HIS A 65 -5.78 -10.69 -3.36
N GLY A 66 -6.67 -11.35 -2.63
CA GLY A 66 -7.30 -12.63 -2.96
C GLY A 66 -8.15 -12.61 -4.24
N PRO A 67 -8.90 -11.54 -4.53
CA PRO A 67 -9.60 -11.34 -5.81
C PRO A 67 -8.68 -11.19 -7.04
N ALA A 68 -7.39 -11.51 -6.92
CA ALA A 68 -6.43 -11.58 -8.03
C ALA A 68 -7.05 -12.27 -9.26
N GLY A 69 -7.06 -11.58 -10.39
CA GLY A 69 -7.64 -12.05 -11.65
C GLY A 69 -9.11 -11.68 -11.90
N ARG A 70 -9.86 -11.18 -10.91
CA ARG A 70 -11.20 -10.56 -11.12
C ARG A 70 -11.10 -9.11 -11.56
N CYS A 71 -9.93 -8.53 -11.37
CA CYS A 71 -9.62 -7.14 -11.65
C CYS A 71 -8.92 -7.05 -13.01
N ASP A 72 -9.56 -6.42 -14.00
CA ASP A 72 -8.97 -6.15 -15.31
C ASP A 72 -7.65 -5.36 -15.12
N PRO A 73 -6.50 -5.87 -15.62
CA PRO A 73 -5.22 -5.17 -15.52
C PRO A 73 -5.24 -3.73 -16.06
N GLY A 74 -6.13 -3.40 -17.01
CA GLY A 74 -6.31 -2.05 -17.53
C GLY A 74 -7.11 -1.12 -16.61
N ARG A 75 -7.84 -1.66 -15.64
CA ARG A 75 -8.69 -0.93 -14.69
C ARG A 75 -8.10 -0.89 -13.28
N CYS A 76 -7.37 -1.93 -12.88
CA CYS A 76 -6.89 -2.11 -11.52
C CYS A 76 -5.43 -1.68 -11.32
N GLY A 77 -4.90 -0.91 -12.26
CA GLY A 77 -3.65 -0.19 -12.11
C GLY A 77 -3.76 1.18 -12.76
N VAL A 78 -3.00 2.13 -12.24
CA VAL A 78 -2.46 3.20 -13.09
C VAL A 78 -1.83 2.50 -14.31
N PRO A 79 -2.18 2.84 -15.57
CA PRO A 79 -1.51 2.28 -16.74
C PRO A 79 -0.01 2.51 -16.57
N GLN A 80 0.75 1.43 -16.38
CA GLN A 80 2.20 1.53 -16.28
C GLN A 80 2.81 0.92 -17.53
N PRO A 81 3.66 1.65 -18.25
CA PRO A 81 4.24 1.13 -19.46
C PRO A 81 5.06 -0.14 -19.17
N PRO A 82 5.10 -1.11 -20.11
CA PRO A 82 5.92 -2.30 -19.97
C PRO A 82 7.37 -1.94 -19.62
N GLY A 83 7.98 -2.64 -18.65
CA GLY A 83 9.38 -2.44 -18.23
C GLY A 83 9.65 -1.37 -17.16
N HIS A 84 8.69 -0.50 -16.83
CA HIS A 84 8.96 0.69 -16.01
C HIS A 84 9.15 0.47 -14.50
N ARG A 85 8.81 -0.70 -13.93
CA ARG A 85 8.93 -0.91 -12.46
C ARG A 85 10.10 -1.78 -12.00
N ARG A 86 10.45 -2.85 -12.71
CA ARG A 86 11.54 -3.74 -12.25
C ARG A 86 12.92 -3.18 -12.63
N GLY A 87 13.14 -2.89 -13.92
CA GLY A 87 14.39 -2.28 -14.38
C GLY A 87 14.53 -0.81 -14.01
N GLY A 88 13.44 -0.04 -14.05
CA GLY A 88 13.46 1.40 -13.73
C GLY A 88 13.77 1.72 -12.27
N ILE A 89 13.16 1.00 -11.32
CA ILE A 89 13.47 1.18 -9.89
C ILE A 89 14.89 0.70 -9.60
N ALA A 90 15.30 -0.46 -10.13
CA ALA A 90 16.67 -0.95 -9.99
C ALA A 90 17.70 0.11 -10.47
N ALA A 91 17.46 0.74 -11.63
CA ALA A 91 18.33 1.77 -12.18
C ALA A 91 18.39 3.05 -11.32
N MET A 92 17.29 3.42 -10.65
CA MET A 92 17.24 4.58 -9.75
C MET A 92 17.86 4.30 -8.37
N PHE A 93 17.86 3.04 -7.95
CA PHE A 93 18.13 2.66 -6.57
C PHE A 93 19.54 3.05 -6.10
N GLY A 94 20.55 2.93 -6.97
CA GLY A 94 21.92 3.38 -6.65
C GLY A 94 21.99 4.87 -6.30
N GLY A 95 21.24 5.71 -7.01
CA GLY A 95 21.13 7.14 -6.72
C GLY A 95 20.43 7.43 -5.39
N ILE A 96 19.40 6.64 -5.05
CA ILE A 96 18.69 6.73 -3.77
C ILE A 96 19.65 6.40 -2.61
N ILE A 97 20.41 5.31 -2.71
CA ILE A 97 21.37 4.91 -1.67
C ILE A 97 22.52 5.90 -1.56
N THR A 98 22.98 6.49 -2.67
CA THR A 98 23.99 7.56 -2.66
C THR A 98 23.50 8.78 -1.87
N ALA A 99 22.26 9.24 -2.14
CA ALA A 99 21.67 10.37 -1.43
C ALA A 99 21.41 10.04 0.06
N PHE A 100 21.01 8.80 0.36
CA PHE A 100 20.82 8.32 1.72
C PHE A 100 22.14 8.31 2.50
N ARG A 101 23.22 7.76 1.92
CA ARG A 101 24.56 7.77 2.50
C ARG A 101 25.00 9.19 2.86
N ALA A 102 24.94 10.11 1.90
CA ALA A 102 25.33 11.50 2.11
C ALA A 102 24.61 12.20 3.28
N ARG A 103 23.42 11.71 3.66
CA ARG A 103 22.62 12.27 4.76
C ARG A 103 22.84 11.56 6.11
N TYR A 104 23.20 10.29 6.10
CA TYR A 104 23.16 9.43 7.30
C TYR A 104 24.45 8.69 7.61
N GLU A 105 25.50 8.80 6.80
CA GLU A 105 26.78 8.11 7.02
C GLU A 105 27.39 8.41 8.40
N ASP A 106 27.30 9.66 8.87
CA ASP A 106 27.81 10.06 10.20
C ASP A 106 26.85 9.72 11.36
N ARG A 107 25.65 9.20 11.05
CA ARG A 107 24.57 8.95 12.02
C ARG A 107 24.23 7.49 12.19
N LEU A 108 24.64 6.64 11.26
CA LEU A 108 24.41 5.21 11.24
C LEU A 108 25.72 4.48 11.49
N GLU A 109 25.65 3.37 12.21
CA GLU A 109 26.76 2.46 12.36
C GLU A 109 27.19 1.94 10.98
N PRO A 110 28.52 1.78 10.74
CA PRO A 110 29.03 1.39 9.42
C PRO A 110 28.42 0.09 8.87
N GLU A 111 28.04 -0.83 9.75
CA GLU A 111 27.39 -2.10 9.39
C GLU A 111 26.02 -1.91 8.73
N TYR A 112 25.22 -0.93 9.16
CA TYR A 112 23.91 -0.67 8.55
C TYR A 112 24.05 -0.01 7.18
N MET A 113 25.01 0.89 7.02
CA MET A 113 25.29 1.48 5.71
C MET A 113 25.85 0.45 4.72
N ALA A 114 26.62 -0.53 5.20
CA ALA A 114 27.07 -1.66 4.41
C ALA A 114 25.90 -2.52 3.90
N ILE A 115 24.89 -2.79 4.74
CA ILE A 115 23.66 -3.51 4.32
C ILE A 115 22.91 -2.73 3.23
N CYS A 116 22.78 -1.40 3.37
CA CYS A 116 22.12 -0.58 2.36
C CYS A 116 22.85 -0.65 1.01
N GLN A 117 24.18 -0.64 1.02
CA GLN A 117 24.99 -0.76 -0.18
C GLN A 117 24.88 -2.16 -0.79
N ASP A 118 24.98 -3.20 0.02
CA ASP A 118 24.86 -4.59 -0.42
C ASP A 118 23.51 -4.84 -1.10
N PHE A 119 22.42 -4.33 -0.52
CA PHE A 119 21.10 -4.42 -1.17
C PHE A 119 21.04 -3.63 -2.49
N ALA A 120 21.72 -2.48 -2.59
CA ALA A 120 21.80 -1.71 -3.83
C ALA A 120 22.51 -2.48 -4.95
N ASP A 121 23.59 -3.18 -4.62
CA ASP A 121 24.37 -3.95 -5.58
C ASP A 121 23.58 -5.18 -6.09
N HIS A 122 22.63 -5.68 -5.29
CA HIS A 122 21.81 -6.85 -5.60
C HIS A 122 20.36 -6.52 -6.03
N ILE A 123 20.00 -5.24 -6.15
CA ILE A 123 18.62 -4.81 -6.44
C ILE A 123 18.09 -5.35 -7.77
N GLY A 124 18.97 -5.54 -8.77
CA GLY A 124 18.62 -6.13 -10.05
C GLY A 124 18.09 -7.56 -9.89
N ALA A 125 18.84 -8.42 -9.18
CA ALA A 125 18.44 -9.78 -8.90
C ALA A 125 17.14 -9.87 -8.08
N PHE A 126 16.95 -8.95 -7.13
CA PHE A 126 15.70 -8.84 -6.38
C PHE A 126 14.48 -8.62 -7.30
N TYR A 127 14.62 -7.77 -8.31
CA TYR A 127 13.56 -7.49 -9.28
C TYR A 127 13.45 -8.53 -10.41
N GLU A 128 14.44 -9.40 -10.61
CA GLU A 128 14.38 -10.53 -11.55
C GLU A 128 13.68 -11.77 -10.98
N GLY A 129 13.33 -11.77 -9.69
CA GLY A 129 12.66 -12.89 -9.02
C GLY A 129 11.37 -13.37 -9.72
N PRO A 130 10.94 -14.62 -9.43
CA PRO A 130 9.87 -15.30 -10.17
C PRO A 130 8.59 -14.47 -10.28
N ALA A 131 7.91 -14.60 -11.41
CA ALA A 131 6.64 -13.93 -11.64
C ALA A 131 5.59 -14.47 -10.65
N ALA A 132 5.15 -13.62 -9.73
CA ALA A 132 3.96 -13.88 -8.91
C ALA A 132 2.69 -13.41 -9.65
N PRO A 133 1.51 -13.97 -9.32
CA PRO A 133 0.24 -13.42 -9.81
C PRO A 133 0.16 -11.93 -9.53
N ARG A 134 -0.19 -11.14 -10.55
CA ARG A 134 -0.42 -9.70 -10.36
C ARG A 134 -1.71 -9.52 -9.57
N THR A 135 -1.62 -8.75 -8.50
CA THR A 135 -2.77 -8.36 -7.69
C THR A 135 -2.71 -6.87 -7.36
N LEU A 136 -3.85 -6.32 -6.97
CA LEU A 136 -3.94 -4.97 -6.45
C LEU A 136 -3.15 -4.89 -5.14
N GLN A 137 -2.37 -3.83 -4.96
CA GLN A 137 -1.57 -3.63 -3.75
C GLN A 137 -1.89 -2.25 -3.19
N HIS A 138 -2.02 -2.16 -1.87
CA HIS A 138 -2.24 -0.89 -1.18
C HIS A 138 -1.09 0.12 -1.33
N LEU A 139 0.14 -0.37 -1.53
CA LEU A 139 1.40 0.40 -1.59
C LEU A 139 1.83 1.11 -0.29
N ASP A 140 0.90 1.44 0.60
CA ASP A 140 1.19 2.02 1.93
C ASP A 140 0.39 1.29 3.04
N PHE A 141 0.52 -0.03 3.12
CA PHE A 141 -0.25 -0.89 4.05
C PHE A 141 0.33 -0.85 5.48
N ARG A 142 0.29 0.33 6.10
CA ARG A 142 0.83 0.60 7.45
C ARG A 142 -0.26 0.96 8.45
N LEU A 143 0.03 0.78 9.73
CA LEU A 143 -0.93 0.98 10.82
C LEU A 143 -1.54 2.38 10.87
N ASP A 144 -0.80 3.44 10.52
CA ASP A 144 -1.36 4.81 10.53
C ASP A 144 -2.44 5.02 9.46
N ASN A 145 -2.42 4.19 8.42
CA ASN A 145 -3.47 4.19 7.40
C ASN A 145 -4.64 3.30 7.80
N MET A 146 -4.58 2.64 8.97
CA MET A 146 -5.57 1.66 9.40
C MET A 146 -6.61 2.22 10.37
N LEU A 147 -7.88 1.90 10.13
CA LEU A 147 -8.98 2.17 11.07
C LEU A 147 -9.59 0.85 11.54
N PHE A 148 -9.59 0.60 12.84
CA PHE A 148 -10.11 -0.62 13.47
C PHE A 148 -11.47 -0.34 14.12
N GLU A 149 -12.50 -1.04 13.67
CA GLU A 149 -13.82 -1.00 14.29
C GLU A 149 -13.79 -1.63 15.70
N PRO A 150 -14.59 -1.15 16.67
CA PRO A 150 -14.71 -1.80 17.97
C PRO A 150 -15.22 -3.23 17.81
N GLN A 151 -14.69 -4.15 18.62
CA GLN A 151 -15.12 -5.54 18.61
C GLN A 151 -16.62 -5.64 19.01
N ALA A 152 -17.51 -5.93 18.06
CA ALA A 152 -18.89 -6.28 18.39
C ALA A 152 -18.93 -7.68 19.01
N ALA A 153 -19.84 -7.91 19.97
CA ALA A 153 -19.97 -9.18 20.72
C ALA A 153 -20.25 -10.43 19.86
N ALA A 154 -20.46 -10.29 18.54
CA ALA A 154 -20.78 -11.39 17.63
C ALA A 154 -20.23 -11.24 16.19
N GLY A 155 -19.20 -10.42 15.91
CA GLY A 155 -18.76 -10.29 14.51
C GLY A 155 -17.48 -9.50 14.26
N ARG A 156 -16.61 -10.13 13.46
CA ARG A 156 -15.37 -9.69 12.78
C ARG A 156 -15.04 -8.20 12.89
N SER A 157 -13.90 -7.90 13.52
CA SER A 157 -13.18 -6.63 13.36
C SER A 157 -12.83 -6.45 11.88
N ARG A 158 -12.97 -5.22 11.38
CA ARG A 158 -12.60 -4.83 10.01
C ARG A 158 -11.59 -3.70 10.08
N CYS A 159 -10.65 -3.71 9.15
CA CYS A 159 -9.59 -2.72 9.05
C CYS A 159 -9.66 -2.06 7.67
N TRP A 160 -9.81 -0.74 7.64
CA TRP A 160 -9.64 0.02 6.40
C TRP A 160 -8.16 0.32 6.17
N THR A 161 -7.76 0.59 4.93
CA THR A 161 -6.47 1.24 4.63
C THR A 161 -6.65 2.47 3.74
N GLY A 162 -6.01 3.57 4.10
CA GLY A 162 -6.12 4.88 3.46
C GLY A 162 -5.75 4.97 1.98
N SER A 163 -6.67 5.50 1.17
CA SER A 163 -6.54 5.97 -0.22
C SER A 163 -5.47 5.32 -1.10
N LEU A 164 -5.94 4.37 -1.93
CA LEU A 164 -5.29 3.88 -3.16
C LEU A 164 -5.35 4.88 -4.33
#